data_AF-A0A962XQ12-F1
#
_entry.id   AF-A0A962XQ12-F1
#
_cell.length_a   1.000
_cell.length_b   1.000
_cell.length_c   1.000
_cell.angle_alpha   90.00
_cell.angle_beta   90.00
_cell.angle_gamma   90.00
#
_symmetry.space_group_name_H-M   'P 1'
#
loop_
_entity.id
_entity.type
_entity.pdbx_description
1 polymer ?
#
loop_
_entity_poly.entity_id
_entity_poly.type
_entity_poly.pdbx_seq_one_letter_code
_entity_poly.pdbx_strand_id
1 'polypeptide(L)' 'MALATLVRRIFAHDASPCERLAALIGQLRHRQRELESHLAAEPKPARRRHLQLKLTVNRLQQRKGVERQQQLRGRCR' A
#
# COMPACT_ATOMS: atom_id res chain seq x y z
N MET A 1 -1.89 -29.45 -28.00
CA MET A 1 -1.31 -28.10 -27.71
C MET A 1 -2.36 -27.10 -27.18
N ALA A 2 -3.38 -27.51 -26.42
CA ALA A 2 -4.47 -26.60 -25.98
C ALA A 2 -4.62 -26.48 -24.45
N LEU A 3 -4.06 -27.42 -23.68
CA LEU A 3 -4.21 -27.45 -22.21
C LEU A 3 -3.18 -26.55 -21.48
N ALA A 4 -1.99 -26.36 -22.05
CA ALA A 4 -0.96 -25.51 -21.46
C ALA A 4 -1.35 -24.02 -21.41
N THR A 5 -2.20 -23.57 -22.35
CA THR A 5 -2.69 -22.18 -22.41
C THR A 5 -3.80 -21.92 -21.39
N LEU A 6 -4.60 -22.94 -21.07
CA LEU A 6 -5.70 -22.82 -20.11
C LEU A 6 -5.18 -22.76 -18.65
N VAL A 7 -4.16 -23.55 -18.31
CA VAL A 7 -3.53 -23.54 -16.98
C VAL A 7 -2.82 -22.21 -16.71
N ARG A 8 -2.22 -21.59 -17.74
CA ARG A 8 -1.61 -20.25 -17.62
C ARG A 8 -2.63 -19.15 -17.31
N ARG A 9 -3.91 -19.32 -17.65
CA ARG A 9 -4.99 -18.37 -17.33
C ARG A 9 -5.58 -18.58 -15.94
N ILE A 10 -5.53 -19.79 -15.40
CA ILE A 10 -6.07 -20.12 -14.07
C ILE A 10 -5.12 -19.66 -12.95
N PHE A 11 -3.81 -19.60 -13.23
CA PHE A 11 -2.79 -19.12 -12.28
C PHE A 11 -2.31 -17.68 -12.54
N ALA A 12 -3.02 -16.91 -13.38
CA ALA A 12 -2.78 -15.48 -13.49
C ALA A 12 -3.34 -14.75 -12.25
N HIS A 13 -2.70 -15.00 -11.11
CA HIS A 13 -2.65 -14.07 -9.98
C HIS A 13 -1.77 -12.84 -10.36
N ASP A 14 -1.89 -12.39 -11.60
CA ASP A 14 -1.08 -11.36 -12.22
C ASP A 14 -1.77 -10.02 -12.04
N ALA A 15 -2.00 -9.63 -10.78
CA ALA A 15 -2.30 -8.24 -10.50
C ALA A 15 -1.20 -7.41 -11.15
N SER A 16 -1.55 -6.49 -12.04
CA SER A 16 -0.57 -5.65 -12.72
C SER A 16 0.29 -4.95 -11.67
N PRO A 17 1.56 -4.60 -11.96
CA PRO A 17 2.38 -3.83 -11.02
C PRO A 17 1.67 -2.59 -10.47
N CYS A 18 0.75 -2.03 -11.26
CA CYS A 18 -0.08 -0.88 -10.94
C CYS A 18 -1.22 -1.23 -9.96
N GLU A 19 -1.88 -2.37 -10.12
CA GLU A 19 -2.87 -2.88 -9.17
C GLU A 19 -2.24 -3.24 -7.82
N ARG A 20 -1.06 -3.88 -7.83
CA ARG A 20 -0.31 -4.16 -6.59
C ARG A 20 0.04 -2.88 -5.86
N LEU A 21 0.50 -1.85 -6.57
CA LEU A 21 0.78 -0.53 -5.99
C LEU A 21 -0.48 0.15 -5.46
N ALA A 22 -1.60 0.08 -6.18
CA ALA A 22 -2.86 0.63 -5.72
C ALA A 22 -3.33 -0.05 -4.42
N ALA A 23 -3.22 -1.38 -4.35
CA ALA A 23 -3.54 -2.15 -3.15
C ALA A 23 -2.64 -1.76 -1.97
N LEU A 24 -1.32 -1.65 -2.18
CA LEU A 24 -0.38 -1.21 -1.15
C LEU A 24 -0.68 0.21 -0.64
N ILE A 25 -0.97 1.16 -1.54
CA ILE A 25 -1.37 2.52 -1.17
C ILE A 25 -2.68 2.50 -0.35
N GLY A 26 -3.64 1.64 -0.73
CA GLY A 26 -4.88 1.41 0.01
C GLY A 26 -4.64 0.90 1.43
N GLN A 27 -3.78 -0.11 1.59
CA GLN A 27 -3.38 -0.64 2.90
C GLN A 27 -2.69 0.42 3.75
N LEU A 28 -1.80 1.22 3.17
CA LEU A 28 -1.12 2.31 3.87
C LEU A 28 -2.12 3.35 4.37
N ARG A 29 -3.11 3.74 3.55
CA ARG A 29 -4.20 4.66 3.96
C ARG A 29 -5.02 4.11 5.12
N HIS A 30 -5.37 2.83 5.08
CA HIS A 30 -6.12 2.20 6.15
C HIS A 30 -5.32 2.25 7.47
N ARG A 31 -4.06 1.82 7.42
CA ARG A 31 -3.15 1.84 8.57
C ARG A 31 -2.88 3.26 9.09
N GLN A 32 -2.88 4.26 8.21
CA GLN A 32 -2.75 5.65 8.61
C GLN A 32 -3.92 6.08 9.51
N ARG A 33 -5.16 5.77 9.11
CA ARG A 33 -6.36 6.09 9.90
C ARG A 33 -6.37 5.38 11.26
N GLU A 34 -5.96 4.11 11.30
CA GLU A 34 -5.82 3.37 12.57
C GLU A 34 -4.78 4.02 13.49
N LEU A 35 -3.62 4.41 12.94
CA LEU A 35 -2.57 5.08 13.72
C LEU A 35 -3.04 6.45 14.24
N GLU A 36 -3.78 7.22 13.42
CA GLU A 36 -4.37 8.49 13.83
C GLU A 36 -5.40 8.28 14.96
N SER A 37 -6.24 7.26 14.85
CA SER A 37 -7.20 6.89 15.90
C SER A 37 -6.51 6.49 17.20
N HIS A 38 -5.49 5.62 17.14
CA HIS A 38 -4.72 5.21 18.32
C HIS A 38 -3.98 6.39 18.96
N LEU A 39 -3.47 7.32 18.15
CA LEU A 39 -2.74 8.48 18.62
C LEU A 39 -3.65 9.49 19.33
N ALA A 40 -4.89 9.64 18.86
CA ALA A 40 -5.90 10.45 19.54
C ALA A 40 -6.26 9.89 20.93
N ALA A 41 -6.25 8.56 21.09
CA ALA A 41 -6.60 7.87 22.32
C ALA A 41 -5.42 7.56 23.25
N GLU A 42 -4.16 7.81 22.86
CA GLU A 42 -2.98 7.38 23.63
C GLU A 42 -2.56 8.43 24.68
N PRO A 43 -2.72 8.15 25.99
CA PRO A 43 -2.35 9.08 27.05
C PRO A 43 -0.83 9.09 27.35
N LYS A 44 -0.09 8.03 27.03
CA LYS A 44 1.33 7.92 27.41
C LYS A 44 2.23 8.69 26.43
N PRO A 45 3.03 9.68 26.88
CA PRO A 45 3.85 10.50 25.99
C PRO A 45 4.83 9.70 25.12
N ALA A 46 5.48 8.68 25.69
CA ALA A 46 6.42 7.84 24.96
C ALA A 46 5.73 7.02 23.85
N ARG A 47 4.57 6.42 24.14
CA ARG A 47 3.79 5.67 23.13
C ARG A 47 3.22 6.60 22.06
N ARG A 48 2.75 7.80 22.45
CA ARG A 48 2.27 8.82 21.51
C ARG A 48 3.36 9.25 20.52
N ARG A 49 4.59 9.50 21.00
CA ARG A 49 5.75 9.79 20.13
C ARG A 49 6.06 8.64 19.17
N HIS A 50 6.02 7.40 19.65
CA HIS A 50 6.21 6.22 18.80
C HIS A 50 5.14 6.10 17.70
N LEU A 51 3.87 6.33 18.05
CA LEU A 51 2.78 6.34 17.08
C LEU A 51 2.93 7.48 16.06
N GLN A 52 3.38 8.67 16.48
CA GLN A 52 3.71 9.78 15.57
C GLN A 52 4.80 9.38 14.57
N LEU A 53 5.87 8.73 15.03
CA LEU A 53 6.93 8.25 14.14
C LEU A 53 6.40 7.23 13.14
N LYS A 54 5.60 6.26 13.59
CA LYS A 54 4.94 5.28 12.70
C LYS A 54 4.06 5.97 11.66
N LEU A 55 3.31 6.99 12.06
CA LEU A 55 2.45 7.76 11.17
C LEU A 55 3.28 8.50 10.10
N THR A 56 4.39 9.13 10.50
CA THR A 56 5.32 9.79 9.57
C THR A 56 5.91 8.80 8.57
N VAL A 57 6.39 7.63 9.02
CA VAL A 57 6.91 6.58 8.13
C VAL A 57 5.85 6.10 7.15
N ASN A 58 4.61 5.88 7.62
CA ASN A 58 3.51 5.45 6.76
C ASN A 58 3.20 6.48 5.67
N ARG A 59 3.11 7.77 6.02
CA ARG A 59 2.91 8.86 5.05
C ARG A 59 4.03 8.93 4.01
N LEU A 60 5.29 8.73 4.43
CA LEU A 60 6.42 8.66 3.51
C LEU A 60 6.31 7.48 2.54
N GLN A 61 5.94 6.29 3.03
CA GLN A 61 5.71 5.11 2.18
C GLN A 61 4.57 5.33 1.19
N GLN A 62 3.49 5.97 1.63
CA GLN A 62 2.34 6.29 0.79
C GLN A 62 2.75 7.23 -0.34
N ARG A 63 3.47 8.31 -0.02
CA ARG A 63 3.97 9.27 -1.01
C ARG A 63 4.87 8.59 -2.04
N LYS A 64 5.83 7.76 -1.59
CA LYS A 64 6.68 6.97 -2.49
C LYS A 64 5.88 6.05 -3.41
N GLY A 65 4.83 5.40 -2.87
CA GLY A 65 3.93 4.57 -3.66
C GLY A 65 3.20 5.36 -4.75
N VAL A 66 2.68 6.55 -4.41
CA VAL A 66 2.02 7.44 -5.36
C VAL A 66 2.98 7.95 -6.45
N GLU A 67 4.18 8.38 -6.07
CA GLU A 67 5.23 8.79 -7.02
C GLU A 67 5.59 7.64 -7.97
N ARG A 68 5.74 6.41 -7.44
CA ARG A 68 5.99 5.22 -8.25
C ARG A 68 4.83 4.91 -9.18
N GLN A 69 3.59 5.06 -8.72
CA GLN A 69 2.41 4.88 -9.55
C GLN A 69 2.41 5.88 -10.71
N GLN A 70 2.74 7.15 -10.46
CA GLN A 70 2.84 8.19 -11.51
C GLN A 70 3.93 7.87 -12.54
N GLN A 71 5.12 7.42 -12.10
CA GLN A 71 6.20 6.98 -13.00
C GLN A 71 5.76 5.81 -13.89
N LEU A 72 4.95 4.90 -13.34
CA LEU A 72 4.46 3.73 -14.06
C LEU A 72 3.21 4.02 -14.91
N ARG A 73 2.53 5.16 -14.77
CA ARG A 73 1.30 5.47 -15.55
C ARG A 73 1.48 5.34 -17.07
N GLY A 74 2.68 5.58 -17.61
CA GLY A 74 3.00 5.33 -19.03
C GLY A 74 3.15 3.85 -19.40
N ARG A 75 3.36 2.97 -18.40
CA ARG A 75 3.47 1.49 -18.50
C ARG A 75 2.21 0.76 -17.98
N CYS A 76 1.27 1.49 -17.39
CA CYS A 76 -0.01 0.98 -16.86
C CYS A 76 -1.16 1.12 -17.87
N ARG A 77 -0.87 1.31 -19.17
CA ARG A 77 -1.87 1.32 -20.25
C ARG A 77 -2.00 -0.07 -20.84
#